data_AF-A0A183M5C6-F1
#
_entry.id   AF-A0A183M5C6-F1
#
_cell.length_a   1.000
_cell.length_b   1.000
_cell.length_c   1.000
_cell.angle_alpha   90.00
_cell.angle_beta   90.00
_cell.angle_gamma   90.00
#
_symmetry.space_group_name_H-M   'P 1'
#
loop_
_entity.id
_entity.type
_entity.pdbx_description
1 polymer ?
#
loop_
_entity_poly.entity_id
_entity_poly.type
_entity_poly.pdbx_seq_one_letter_code
_entity_poly.pdbx_strand_id
1 'polypeptide(L)'
;MSSFPSLEYRSLKRKEHCPPDVYCQRSEQKEDLMCEDFVKDGFKYTKPVRDEYESCKEESRFLNSDAVWSFYYNVMLKKYECSNFQDFKKRQTTNIRDTVIPAIDMYKEQVCDWFRELSSNVPLQNLGRRVPFFKDKEEILHELLSNKVPITRALWFINISVIQSTAVAETAKKKPRAPQDPTADWSSTLCRLLSRSLEPIYAPVKHNELISLFNDWDYLFSLLLAMYDSDMADHWEVILWLIKVAETLTSKCASDFPLKFILHYLIKFGRRFTESELLIRRLLYWCCTTFADVVFACTGSKYASSVGTLQSILNEYKDLCTCPLHQSISMSLSSLIIFIVLSCPSAAVWNPIPFDTDYAYFKGSPLDHIPHSLVALPLPLGEESTSIRKCLSEVEEDIIRRSQLVESGWLIEPCSGNNGENVSPSFILIE
;
A
#
# COMPACT_ATOMS: atom_id res chain seq x y z
N MET A 1 -26.89 -36.08 41.79
CA MET A 1 -26.62 -36.00 40.34
C MET A 1 -25.15 -35.66 40.16
N SER A 2 -24.33 -36.64 39.85
CA SER A 2 -22.91 -36.44 39.57
C SER A 2 -22.76 -35.79 38.19
N SER A 3 -22.46 -34.50 38.16
CA SER A 3 -22.06 -33.79 36.96
C SER A 3 -20.67 -34.27 36.56
N PHE A 4 -20.58 -35.18 35.59
CA PHE A 4 -19.35 -35.34 34.83
C PHE A 4 -19.18 -34.05 34.01
N PRO A 5 -18.15 -33.24 34.25
CA PRO A 5 -17.92 -32.07 33.42
C PRO A 5 -17.39 -32.57 32.08
N SER A 6 -18.15 -32.36 31.00
CA SER A 6 -17.55 -32.37 29.68
C SER A 6 -16.44 -31.32 29.69
N LEU A 7 -15.23 -31.71 29.27
CA LEU A 7 -14.07 -30.80 29.18
C LEU A 7 -14.33 -29.59 28.27
N GLU A 8 -15.39 -29.63 27.49
CA GLU A 8 -15.97 -28.50 26.79
C GLU A 8 -17.26 -28.08 27.51
N TYR A 9 -17.30 -26.88 28.08
CA TYR A 9 -18.47 -26.25 28.74
C TYR A 9 -19.65 -25.99 27.77
N ARG A 10 -20.07 -26.98 26.99
CA ARG A 10 -21.21 -26.92 26.08
C ARG A 10 -22.34 -27.76 26.65
N SER A 11 -23.43 -27.10 27.04
CA SER A 11 -24.68 -27.77 27.35
C SER A 11 -25.13 -28.60 26.14
N LEU A 12 -25.29 -29.91 26.32
CA LEU A 12 -25.83 -30.80 25.30
C LEU A 12 -27.20 -30.28 24.86
N LYS A 13 -27.29 -29.80 23.62
CA LYS A 13 -28.57 -29.39 23.03
C LYS A 13 -29.37 -30.68 22.76
N ARG A 14 -30.50 -30.80 23.48
CA ARG A 14 -31.51 -31.87 23.53
C ARG A 14 -31.27 -32.94 24.59
N LYS A 15 -32.29 -33.17 25.42
CA LYS A 15 -32.34 -34.16 26.51
C LYS A 15 -32.16 -35.62 26.06
N GLU A 16 -32.29 -35.92 24.77
CA GLU A 16 -32.33 -37.31 24.26
C GLU A 16 -31.01 -37.84 23.71
N HIS A 17 -30.03 -36.97 23.45
CA HIS A 17 -28.75 -37.38 22.87
C HIS A 17 -27.63 -37.24 23.90
N CYS A 18 -27.16 -38.38 24.41
CA CYS A 18 -25.94 -38.46 25.20
C CYS A 18 -24.71 -38.46 24.27
N PRO A 19 -23.53 -38.04 24.74
CA PRO A 19 -22.29 -38.26 24.03
C PRO A 19 -22.10 -39.76 23.72
N PRO A 20 -21.30 -40.11 22.69
CA PRO A 20 -20.94 -41.49 22.44
C PRO A 20 -20.39 -42.16 23.71
N ASP A 21 -20.79 -43.40 23.95
CA ASP A 21 -20.38 -44.21 25.12
C ASP A 21 -20.82 -43.65 26.50
N VAL A 22 -21.85 -42.79 26.52
CA VAL A 22 -22.45 -42.29 27.77
C VAL A 22 -23.90 -42.75 27.86
N TYR A 23 -24.20 -43.56 28.88
CA TYR A 23 -25.52 -44.11 29.12
C TYR A 23 -26.08 -43.58 30.45
N CYS A 24 -26.97 -42.60 30.37
CA CYS A 24 -27.68 -42.10 31.55
C CYS A 24 -28.74 -43.11 32.00
N GLN A 25 -28.90 -43.28 33.32
CA GLN A 25 -30.04 -44.01 33.88
C GLN A 25 -31.36 -43.32 33.50
N ARG A 26 -32.36 -44.12 33.12
CA ARG A 26 -33.68 -43.66 32.70
C ARG A 26 -34.74 -44.39 33.51
N SER A 27 -35.82 -43.70 33.88
CA SER A 27 -36.94 -44.27 34.63
C SER A 27 -37.70 -45.40 33.92
N GLU A 28 -37.44 -45.62 32.62
CA GLU A 28 -38.08 -46.63 31.79
C GLU A 28 -37.14 -47.82 31.49
N GLN A 29 -36.06 -47.99 32.26
CA GLN A 29 -35.17 -49.13 32.08
C GLN A 29 -35.91 -50.45 32.42
N LYS A 30 -35.69 -51.47 31.59
CA LYS A 30 -36.35 -52.77 31.77
C LYS A 30 -36.03 -53.44 33.11
N GLU A 31 -34.88 -53.15 33.69
CA GLU A 31 -34.46 -53.64 35.01
C GLU A 31 -35.30 -53.08 36.17
N ASP A 32 -35.91 -51.90 35.98
CA ASP A 32 -36.73 -51.22 36.99
C ASP A 32 -38.22 -51.62 36.90
N LEU A 33 -38.60 -52.44 35.90
CA LEU A 33 -39.98 -52.91 35.73
C LEU A 33 -40.31 -53.99 36.77
N MET A 34 -41.24 -53.71 37.66
CA MET A 34 -41.68 -54.66 38.71
C MET A 34 -42.71 -55.67 38.18
N CYS A 35 -42.35 -56.44 37.13
CA CYS A 35 -43.20 -57.51 36.60
C CYS A 35 -43.10 -58.78 37.47
N GLU A 36 -44.16 -59.59 37.49
CA GLU A 36 -44.26 -60.79 38.33
C GLU A 36 -43.07 -61.76 38.15
N ASP A 37 -42.61 -61.93 36.90
CA ASP A 37 -41.45 -62.76 36.57
C ASP A 37 -40.13 -62.20 37.13
N PHE A 38 -39.91 -60.88 37.05
CA PHE A 38 -38.69 -60.24 37.55
C PHE A 38 -38.63 -60.19 39.08
N VAL A 39 -39.79 -60.10 39.74
CA VAL A 39 -39.88 -60.15 41.21
C VAL A 39 -39.62 -61.57 41.74
N LYS A 40 -40.09 -62.61 41.04
CA LYS A 40 -39.88 -64.02 41.44
C LYS A 40 -38.49 -64.54 41.11
N ASP A 41 -38.01 -64.30 39.89
CA ASP A 41 -36.80 -64.94 39.35
C ASP A 41 -35.58 -63.99 39.24
N GLY A 42 -35.77 -62.71 39.56
CA GLY A 42 -34.78 -61.65 39.35
C GLY A 42 -34.66 -61.23 37.89
N PHE A 43 -34.21 -60.00 37.65
CA PHE A 43 -33.88 -59.54 36.30
C PHE A 43 -32.67 -60.31 35.76
N LYS A 44 -32.81 -60.93 34.59
CA LYS A 44 -31.73 -61.68 33.91
C LYS A 44 -31.35 -60.97 32.62
N TYR A 45 -30.09 -60.57 32.51
CA TYR A 45 -29.56 -60.02 31.27
C TYR A 45 -29.53 -61.11 30.19
N THR A 46 -30.34 -60.93 29.16
CA THR A 46 -30.28 -61.77 27.97
C THR A 46 -29.27 -61.16 27.02
N LYS A 47 -28.20 -61.91 26.75
CA LYS A 47 -27.17 -61.48 25.81
C LYS A 47 -27.79 -61.28 24.42
N PRO A 48 -27.52 -60.14 23.75
CA PRO A 48 -28.07 -59.87 22.43
C PRO A 48 -27.46 -60.77 21.34
N VAL A 49 -26.26 -61.30 21.57
CA VAL A 49 -25.55 -62.21 20.66
C VAL A 49 -25.31 -63.53 21.39
N ARG A 50 -25.55 -64.65 20.71
CA ARG A 50 -25.43 -66.01 21.28
C ARG A 50 -23.96 -66.40 21.48
N ASP A 51 -23.12 -66.12 20.50
CA ASP A 51 -21.74 -66.61 20.40
C ASP A 51 -20.73 -65.50 20.74
N GLU A 52 -20.96 -64.80 21.86
CA GLU A 52 -20.14 -63.65 22.29
C GLU A 52 -18.65 -63.98 22.52
N TYR A 53 -18.35 -65.25 22.79
CA TYR A 53 -17.01 -65.71 23.16
C TYR A 53 -16.23 -66.34 22.01
N GLU A 54 -16.79 -66.40 20.80
CA GLU A 54 -16.11 -66.99 19.64
C GLU A 54 -15.22 -65.99 18.90
N SER A 55 -14.25 -66.51 18.13
CA SER A 55 -13.32 -65.72 17.34
C SER A 55 -13.80 -65.55 15.90
N CYS A 56 -13.92 -64.31 15.42
CA CYS A 56 -14.26 -63.99 14.02
C CYS A 56 -13.12 -64.24 12.99
N LYS A 57 -12.15 -65.10 13.30
CA LYS A 57 -10.97 -65.33 12.45
C LYS A 57 -11.33 -65.93 11.09
N GLU A 58 -12.26 -66.88 11.04
CA GLU A 58 -12.66 -67.54 9.78
C GLU A 58 -13.50 -66.60 8.88
N GLU A 59 -14.36 -65.76 9.48
CA GLU A 59 -15.23 -64.82 8.76
C GLU A 59 -14.46 -63.63 8.15
N SER A 60 -13.40 -63.17 8.82
CA SER A 60 -12.56 -62.06 8.33
C SER A 60 -11.81 -62.35 7.02
N ARG A 61 -11.72 -63.62 6.61
CA ARG A 61 -11.09 -64.04 5.33
C ARG A 61 -11.84 -63.55 4.09
N PHE A 62 -13.11 -63.18 4.23
CA PHE A 62 -13.94 -62.68 3.14
C PHE A 62 -13.93 -61.15 3.02
N LEU A 63 -13.14 -60.44 3.84
CA LEU A 63 -13.05 -58.99 3.79
C LEU A 63 -12.22 -58.52 2.60
N ASN A 64 -12.81 -57.65 1.79
CA ASN A 64 -12.10 -56.96 0.71
C ASN A 64 -11.48 -55.67 1.26
N SER A 65 -10.15 -55.64 1.34
CA SER A 65 -9.38 -54.48 1.84
C SER A 65 -9.65 -53.21 1.04
N ASP A 66 -9.81 -53.30 -0.28
CA ASP A 66 -10.03 -52.15 -1.15
C ASP A 66 -11.41 -51.53 -0.92
N ALA A 67 -12.42 -52.36 -0.63
CA ALA A 67 -13.76 -51.89 -0.31
C ALA A 67 -13.79 -51.14 1.03
N VAL A 68 -13.08 -51.65 2.05
CA VAL A 68 -12.93 -51.01 3.36
C VAL A 68 -12.18 -49.68 3.23
N TRP A 69 -11.07 -49.68 2.48
CA TRP A 69 -10.31 -48.46 2.22
C TRP A 69 -11.16 -47.43 1.47
N SER A 70 -11.89 -47.83 0.44
CA SER A 70 -12.80 -46.95 -0.31
C SER A 70 -13.88 -46.36 0.60
N PHE A 71 -14.47 -47.16 1.48
CA PHE A 71 -15.44 -46.66 2.46
C PHE A 71 -14.80 -45.64 3.40
N TYR A 72 -13.65 -45.97 4.01
CA TYR A 72 -12.94 -45.07 4.91
C TYR A 72 -12.56 -43.75 4.23
N TYR A 73 -12.00 -43.83 3.02
CA TYR A 73 -11.64 -42.67 2.22
C TYR A 73 -12.86 -41.77 1.94
N ASN A 74 -13.99 -42.35 1.53
CA ASN A 74 -15.23 -41.60 1.30
C ASN A 74 -15.76 -40.93 2.58
N VAL A 75 -15.66 -41.60 3.74
CA VAL A 75 -16.03 -41.00 5.03
C VAL A 75 -15.11 -39.81 5.37
N MET A 76 -13.80 -39.96 5.17
CA MET A 76 -12.83 -38.89 5.41
C MET A 76 -13.05 -37.70 4.48
N LEU A 77 -13.31 -37.97 3.21
CA LEU A 77 -13.64 -36.95 2.21
C LEU A 77 -14.93 -36.21 2.60
N LYS A 78 -15.97 -36.95 3.02
CA LYS A 78 -17.22 -36.31 3.45
C LYS A 78 -17.06 -35.48 4.72
N LYS A 79 -16.26 -35.96 5.68
CA LYS A 79 -15.92 -35.20 6.90
C LYS A 79 -15.20 -33.90 6.55
N TYR A 80 -14.25 -33.95 5.61
CA TYR A 80 -13.54 -32.76 5.13
C TYR A 80 -14.51 -31.75 4.48
N GLU A 81 -15.38 -32.21 3.57
CA GLU A 81 -16.40 -31.36 2.93
C GLU A 81 -17.36 -30.69 3.92
N CYS A 82 -17.75 -31.39 4.98
CA CYS A 82 -18.69 -30.87 5.99
C CYS A 82 -18.02 -29.99 7.04
N SER A 83 -16.70 -30.11 7.25
CA SER A 83 -15.94 -29.30 8.20
C SER A 83 -15.56 -27.94 7.63
N ASN A 84 -15.56 -27.81 6.30
CA ASN A 84 -15.31 -26.53 5.63
C ASN A 84 -16.59 -25.71 5.57
N PHE A 85 -16.47 -24.40 5.82
CA PHE A 85 -17.56 -23.46 5.59
C PHE A 85 -17.95 -23.50 4.12
N GLN A 86 -19.12 -24.06 3.83
CA GLN A 86 -19.67 -24.09 2.49
C GLN A 86 -20.28 -22.72 2.21
N ASP A 87 -19.66 -22.00 1.28
CA ASP A 87 -20.17 -20.72 0.80
C ASP A 87 -21.35 -20.98 -0.15
N PHE A 88 -22.52 -21.30 0.42
CA PHE A 88 -23.74 -21.65 -0.33
C PHE A 88 -24.32 -20.48 -1.15
N LYS A 89 -23.75 -19.28 -1.02
CA LYS A 89 -24.13 -18.13 -1.82
C LYS A 89 -23.29 -18.13 -3.08
N LYS A 90 -23.83 -18.66 -4.19
CA LYS A 90 -23.32 -18.39 -5.55
C LYS A 90 -22.98 -16.91 -5.65
N ARG A 91 -21.69 -16.53 -5.67
CA ARG A 91 -21.14 -15.16 -5.87
C ARG A 91 -22.24 -14.10 -6.02
N GLN A 92 -23.00 -13.84 -4.96
CA GLN A 92 -23.82 -12.65 -4.90
C GLN A 92 -22.82 -11.62 -4.47
N THR A 93 -22.64 -10.59 -5.30
CA THR A 93 -22.13 -9.31 -4.85
C THR A 93 -22.66 -9.09 -3.44
N THR A 94 -21.75 -9.08 -2.46
CA THR A 94 -22.06 -8.94 -1.03
C THR A 94 -23.19 -7.94 -0.90
N ASN A 95 -24.34 -8.36 -0.36
CA ASN A 95 -25.51 -7.50 -0.30
C ASN A 95 -25.13 -6.27 0.53
N ILE A 96 -24.86 -5.16 -0.14
CA ILE A 96 -24.23 -3.97 0.44
C ILE A 96 -25.06 -3.43 1.61
N ARG A 97 -26.37 -3.67 1.64
CA ARG A 97 -27.25 -3.33 2.77
C ARG A 97 -26.92 -4.04 4.09
N ASP A 98 -26.34 -5.23 4.07
CA ASP A 98 -25.93 -5.95 5.29
C ASP A 98 -24.51 -5.56 5.75
N THR A 99 -23.74 -4.86 4.89
CA THR A 99 -22.34 -4.48 5.14
C THR A 99 -22.19 -2.97 5.42
N VAL A 100 -23.16 -2.16 5.00
CA VAL A 100 -23.10 -0.71 5.09
C VAL A 100 -23.64 -0.25 6.43
N ILE A 101 -22.75 0.39 7.18
CA ILE A 101 -23.10 1.19 8.35
C ILE A 101 -24.13 2.23 7.91
N PRO A 102 -25.36 2.22 8.46
CA PRO A 102 -26.41 3.16 8.05
C PRO A 102 -25.88 4.59 8.09
N ALA A 103 -26.05 5.32 6.99
CA ALA A 103 -25.83 6.76 6.99
C ALA A 103 -26.87 7.39 7.93
N ILE A 104 -26.41 8.01 9.01
CA ILE A 104 -27.26 8.67 9.99
C ILE A 104 -26.97 10.17 9.90
N ASP A 105 -28.03 10.96 9.72
CA ASP A 105 -27.93 12.41 9.85
C ASP A 105 -27.63 12.75 11.31
N MET A 106 -26.48 13.37 11.54
CA MET A 106 -26.02 13.81 12.86
C MET A 106 -26.03 15.33 12.93
N TYR A 107 -26.43 15.88 14.07
CA TYR A 107 -26.33 17.32 14.29
C TYR A 107 -24.87 17.73 14.44
N LYS A 108 -24.54 19.00 14.12
CA LYS A 108 -23.15 19.51 14.10
C LYS A 108 -22.37 19.21 15.39
N GLU A 109 -23.00 19.39 16.56
CA GLU A 109 -22.36 19.09 17.86
C GLU A 109 -22.01 17.61 18.01
N GLN A 110 -22.90 16.71 17.59
CA GLN A 110 -22.68 15.27 17.64
C GLN A 110 -21.55 14.83 16.70
N VAL A 111 -21.42 15.50 15.54
CA VAL A 111 -20.31 15.28 14.62
C VAL A 111 -18.99 15.68 15.27
N CYS A 112 -18.91 16.87 15.86
CA CYS A 112 -17.69 17.32 16.55
C CYS A 112 -17.30 16.39 17.71
N ASP A 113 -18.25 15.95 18.52
CA ASP A 113 -17.99 14.99 19.60
C ASP A 113 -17.52 13.64 19.05
N TRP A 114 -18.11 13.17 17.95
CA TRP A 114 -17.70 11.93 17.31
C TRP A 114 -16.26 11.99 16.76
N PHE A 115 -15.84 13.11 16.14
CA PHE A 115 -14.45 13.25 15.69
C PHE A 115 -13.46 13.42 16.84
N ARG A 116 -13.88 14.01 17.96
CA ARG A 116 -13.09 14.03 19.19
C ARG A 116 -12.93 12.61 19.77
N GLU A 117 -13.96 11.79 19.73
CA GLU A 117 -13.85 10.37 20.08
C GLU A 117 -12.98 9.61 19.07
N LEU A 118 -13.07 9.94 17.78
CA LEU A 118 -12.23 9.37 16.74
C LEU A 118 -10.76 9.73 16.95
N SER A 119 -10.40 10.94 17.41
CA SER A 119 -9.01 11.28 17.70
C SER A 119 -8.48 10.61 18.98
N SER A 120 -9.37 10.14 19.84
CA SER A 120 -9.05 9.46 21.10
C SER A 120 -8.85 7.93 20.95
N ASN A 121 -8.68 7.24 22.08
CA ASN A 121 -8.52 5.78 22.15
C ASN A 121 -9.84 4.98 22.19
N VAL A 122 -10.99 5.60 21.86
CA VAL A 122 -12.28 4.88 21.79
C VAL A 122 -12.21 3.75 20.75
N PRO A 123 -12.63 2.51 21.07
CA PRO A 123 -12.59 1.39 20.12
C PRO A 123 -13.41 1.63 18.85
N LEU A 124 -12.84 1.32 17.68
CA LEU A 124 -13.50 1.51 16.38
C LEU A 124 -14.79 0.70 16.23
N GLN A 125 -14.92 -0.44 16.94
CA GLN A 125 -16.16 -1.23 16.97
C GLN A 125 -17.35 -0.46 17.57
N ASN A 126 -17.08 0.46 18.50
CA ASN A 126 -18.11 1.30 19.11
C ASN A 126 -18.48 2.44 18.18
N LEU A 127 -17.47 3.12 17.61
CA LEU A 127 -17.66 4.20 16.63
C LEU A 127 -18.36 3.72 15.35
N GLY A 128 -18.03 2.52 14.88
CA GLY A 128 -18.62 1.91 13.68
C GLY A 128 -20.12 1.64 13.77
N ARG A 129 -20.74 1.74 14.94
CA ARG A 129 -22.20 1.61 15.10
C ARG A 129 -22.96 2.81 14.53
N ARG A 130 -22.34 3.99 14.56
CA ARG A 130 -22.90 5.25 14.06
C ARG A 130 -21.76 6.09 13.51
N VAL A 131 -21.67 6.17 12.19
CA VAL A 131 -20.62 6.91 11.50
C VAL A 131 -21.24 8.09 10.76
N PRO A 132 -20.75 9.33 10.98
CA PRO A 132 -21.22 10.51 10.26
C PRO A 132 -21.08 10.34 8.75
N PHE A 133 -22.09 10.75 7.99
CA PHE A 133 -22.06 10.76 6.54
C PHE A 133 -21.79 12.17 6.01
N PHE A 134 -20.80 12.30 5.12
CA PHE A 134 -20.50 13.54 4.42
C PHE A 134 -20.58 13.32 2.91
N LYS A 135 -21.10 14.33 2.21
CA LYS A 135 -21.06 14.36 0.73
C LYS A 135 -19.78 15.00 0.23
N ASP A 136 -19.27 15.99 0.96
CA ASP A 136 -18.04 16.70 0.61
C ASP A 136 -16.83 16.04 1.29
N LYS A 137 -15.86 15.66 0.46
CA LYS A 137 -14.60 15.04 0.91
C LYS A 137 -13.68 16.07 1.54
N GLU A 138 -13.72 17.33 1.11
CA GLU A 138 -12.90 18.38 1.72
C GLU A 138 -13.32 18.61 3.18
N GLU A 139 -14.62 18.58 3.48
CA GLU A 139 -15.13 18.71 4.85
C GLU A 139 -14.62 17.58 5.76
N ILE A 140 -14.58 16.35 5.27
CA ILE A 140 -13.98 15.21 5.99
C ILE A 140 -12.51 15.50 6.29
N LEU A 141 -11.72 15.89 5.28
CA LEU A 141 -10.28 16.16 5.46
C LEU A 141 -10.03 17.29 6.46
N HIS A 142 -10.86 18.34 6.43
CA HIS A 142 -10.80 19.45 7.39
C HIS A 142 -11.11 19.00 8.81
N GLU A 143 -12.12 18.15 9.01
CA GLU A 143 -12.49 17.67 10.34
C GLU A 143 -11.43 16.71 10.91
N LEU A 144 -10.86 15.85 10.06
CA LEU A 144 -9.72 14.99 10.42
C LEU A 144 -8.49 15.81 10.83
N LEU A 145 -8.19 16.87 10.08
CA LEU A 145 -7.09 17.79 10.36
C LEU A 145 -7.31 18.58 11.65
N SER A 146 -8.51 19.16 11.81
CA SER A 146 -8.87 20.01 12.95
C SER A 146 -8.80 19.25 14.27
N ASN A 147 -9.20 17.97 14.27
CA ASN A 147 -9.14 17.11 15.44
C ASN A 147 -7.81 16.33 15.56
N LYS A 148 -6.87 16.51 14.62
CA LYS A 148 -5.58 15.80 14.54
C LYS A 148 -5.72 14.29 14.76
N VAL A 149 -6.67 13.68 14.05
CA VAL A 149 -7.03 12.27 14.21
C VAL A 149 -5.83 11.37 13.86
N PRO A 150 -5.46 10.35 14.65
CA PRO A 150 -4.36 9.45 14.28
C PRO A 150 -4.53 8.84 12.88
N ILE A 151 -3.46 8.81 12.08
CA ILE A 151 -3.49 8.47 10.64
C ILE A 151 -4.18 7.13 10.36
N THR A 152 -3.94 6.10 11.16
CA THR A 152 -4.58 4.78 11.01
C THR A 152 -6.09 4.83 11.21
N ARG A 153 -6.58 5.70 12.09
CA ARG A 153 -8.01 5.90 12.37
C ARG A 153 -8.66 6.80 11.32
N ALA A 154 -7.93 7.79 10.83
CA ALA A 154 -8.35 8.61 9.68
C ALA A 154 -8.52 7.73 8.42
N LEU A 155 -7.56 6.86 8.13
CA LEU A 155 -7.62 5.91 7.01
C LEU A 155 -8.81 4.95 7.13
N TRP A 156 -9.08 4.45 8.34
CA TRP A 156 -10.28 3.66 8.61
C TRP A 156 -11.55 4.44 8.29
N PHE A 157 -11.66 5.70 8.73
CA PHE A 157 -12.83 6.52 8.46
C PHE A 157 -13.02 6.80 6.96
N ILE A 158 -11.95 7.15 6.23
CA ILE A 158 -11.99 7.37 4.78
C ILE A 158 -12.50 6.11 4.06
N ASN A 159 -12.04 4.92 4.45
CA ASN A 159 -12.53 3.65 3.92
C ASN A 159 -14.04 3.48 4.15
N ILE A 160 -14.53 3.76 5.36
CA ILE A 160 -15.96 3.73 5.65
C ILE A 160 -16.72 4.75 4.79
N SER A 161 -16.19 5.97 4.62
CA SER A 161 -16.80 7.00 3.77
C SER A 161 -16.86 6.57 2.30
N VAL A 162 -15.84 5.89 1.77
CA VAL A 162 -15.87 5.28 0.43
C VAL A 162 -17.01 4.27 0.35
N ILE A 163 -17.10 3.31 1.28
CA ILE A 163 -18.15 2.28 1.33
C ILE A 163 -19.55 2.91 1.41
N GLN A 164 -19.74 3.94 2.23
CA GLN A 164 -21.02 4.64 2.34
C GLN A 164 -21.39 5.35 1.03
N SER A 165 -20.43 6.04 0.40
CA SER A 165 -20.68 6.77 -0.84
C SER A 165 -20.98 5.84 -2.02
N THR A 166 -20.29 4.70 -2.14
CA THR A 166 -20.53 3.69 -3.18
C THR A 166 -21.90 3.02 -2.99
N ALA A 167 -22.27 2.70 -1.76
CA ALA A 167 -23.59 2.15 -1.45
C ALA A 167 -24.75 3.10 -1.81
N VAL A 168 -24.58 4.40 -1.54
CA VAL A 168 -25.56 5.42 -1.93
C VAL A 168 -25.64 5.54 -3.46
N ALA A 169 -24.50 5.48 -4.16
CA ALA A 169 -24.47 5.55 -5.63
C ALA A 169 -25.18 4.36 -6.29
N GLU A 170 -24.99 3.13 -5.80
CA GLU A 170 -25.63 1.93 -6.36
C GLU A 170 -27.16 1.90 -6.16
N THR A 171 -27.65 2.47 -5.07
CA THR A 171 -29.09 2.55 -4.80
C THR A 171 -29.80 3.65 -5.58
N ALA A 172 -29.04 4.59 -6.18
CA ALA A 172 -29.59 5.67 -6.99
C ALA A 172 -30.04 5.14 -8.36
N LYS A 173 -31.30 5.40 -8.74
CA LYS A 173 -31.96 4.92 -9.98
C LYS A 173 -31.37 5.46 -11.31
N LYS A 174 -30.19 6.08 -11.33
CA LYS A 174 -29.61 6.69 -12.53
C LYS A 174 -28.68 5.70 -13.24
N LYS A 175 -28.71 5.70 -14.59
CA LYS A 175 -27.85 4.88 -15.46
C LYS A 175 -26.40 4.92 -14.98
N PRO A 176 -25.67 3.79 -15.01
CA PRO A 176 -24.27 3.78 -14.61
C PRO A 176 -23.50 4.63 -15.61
N ARG A 177 -23.03 5.82 -15.18
CA ARG A 177 -21.74 6.29 -15.71
C ARG A 177 -20.72 5.23 -15.34
N ALA A 178 -19.67 5.08 -16.15
CA ALA A 178 -18.54 4.22 -15.80
C ALA A 178 -18.19 4.43 -14.32
N PRO A 179 -17.98 3.36 -13.53
CA PRO A 179 -17.66 3.50 -12.12
C PRO A 179 -16.46 4.43 -12.01
N GLN A 180 -16.71 5.64 -11.51
CA GLN A 180 -15.65 6.60 -11.24
C GLN A 180 -14.84 6.00 -10.10
N ASP A 181 -13.53 5.86 -10.31
CA ASP A 181 -12.66 5.28 -9.30
C ASP A 181 -12.71 6.17 -8.05
N PRO A 182 -13.24 5.68 -6.91
CA PRO A 182 -13.32 6.49 -5.71
C PRO A 182 -11.93 6.92 -5.23
N THR A 183 -10.86 6.17 -5.54
CA THR A 183 -9.50 6.51 -5.13
C THR A 183 -8.98 7.77 -5.82
N ALA A 184 -9.25 7.93 -7.12
CA ALA A 184 -8.87 9.11 -7.91
C ALA A 184 -9.51 10.41 -7.37
N ASP A 185 -10.78 10.35 -6.95
CA ASP A 185 -11.44 11.52 -6.38
C ASP A 185 -10.85 11.93 -5.03
N TRP A 186 -10.48 10.94 -4.21
CA TRP A 186 -9.87 11.16 -2.91
C TRP A 186 -8.42 11.68 -3.02
N SER A 187 -7.62 11.11 -3.93
CA SER A 187 -6.26 11.61 -4.22
C SER A 187 -6.31 13.03 -4.74
N SER A 188 -7.15 13.32 -5.73
CA SER A 188 -7.25 14.65 -6.32
C SER A 188 -7.69 15.72 -5.30
N THR A 189 -8.65 15.37 -4.43
CA THR A 189 -9.13 16.28 -3.38
C THR A 189 -8.04 16.58 -2.35
N LEU A 190 -7.32 15.56 -1.87
CA LEU A 190 -6.25 15.73 -0.90
C LEU A 190 -5.05 16.48 -1.50
N CYS A 191 -4.67 16.17 -2.73
CA CYS A 191 -3.60 16.87 -3.47
C CYS A 191 -3.96 18.35 -3.70
N ARG A 192 -5.23 18.65 -3.99
CA ARG A 192 -5.72 20.04 -4.11
C ARG A 192 -5.67 20.78 -2.77
N LEU A 193 -6.11 20.14 -1.69
CA LEU A 193 -6.08 20.73 -0.34
C LEU A 193 -4.64 21.04 0.08
N LEU A 194 -3.72 20.10 -0.14
CA LEU A 194 -2.30 20.30 0.02
C LEU A 194 -1.86 21.50 -0.84
N SER A 195 -1.99 21.46 -2.15
CA SER A 195 -1.58 22.58 -3.03
C SER A 195 -2.06 23.96 -2.57
N ARG A 196 -3.34 24.08 -2.16
CA ARG A 196 -3.92 25.34 -1.64
C ARG A 196 -3.23 25.80 -0.35
N SER A 197 -2.89 24.87 0.54
CA SER A 197 -2.17 25.22 1.76
C SER A 197 -0.74 25.74 1.50
N LEU A 198 -0.16 25.55 0.31
CA LEU A 198 1.12 26.20 -0.06
C LEU A 198 0.98 27.67 -0.45
N GLU A 199 -0.22 28.18 -0.74
CA GLU A 199 -0.43 29.57 -1.17
C GLU A 199 0.27 30.62 -0.27
N PRO A 200 0.25 30.49 1.08
CA PRO A 200 0.95 31.42 1.96
C PRO A 200 2.47 31.38 1.79
N ILE A 201 3.08 30.25 1.39
CA ILE A 201 4.54 30.12 1.25
C ILE A 201 5.10 31.06 0.18
N TYR A 202 4.27 31.44 -0.81
CA TYR A 202 4.65 32.38 -1.86
C TYR A 202 4.60 33.85 -1.40
N ALA A 203 4.12 34.13 -0.18
CA ALA A 203 3.95 35.47 0.39
C ALA A 203 4.79 35.66 1.66
N PRO A 204 5.09 36.91 2.08
CA PRO A 204 5.74 37.17 3.36
C PRO A 204 4.78 36.87 4.53
N VAL A 205 4.90 35.68 5.11
CA VAL A 205 4.05 35.17 6.19
C VAL A 205 4.75 35.27 7.55
N LYS A 206 3.99 35.48 8.62
CA LYS A 206 4.53 35.52 9.99
C LYS A 206 5.03 34.14 10.41
N HIS A 207 6.09 34.10 11.22
CA HIS A 207 6.69 32.84 11.67
C HIS A 207 5.71 31.86 12.33
N ASN A 208 4.77 32.34 13.15
CA ASN A 208 3.78 31.48 13.82
C ASN A 208 2.79 30.83 12.84
N GLU A 209 2.40 31.55 11.79
CA GLU A 209 1.51 31.04 10.73
C GLU A 209 2.22 29.96 9.91
N LEU A 210 3.54 30.11 9.69
CA LEU A 210 4.36 29.07 9.04
C LEU A 210 4.46 27.79 9.88
N ILE A 211 4.59 27.89 11.20
CA ILE A 211 4.63 26.70 12.08
C ILE A 211 3.30 25.94 12.02
N SER A 212 2.18 26.65 12.10
CA SER A 212 0.85 26.03 11.96
C SER A 212 0.71 25.33 10.61
N LEU A 213 1.12 26.02 9.54
CA LEU A 213 1.08 25.48 8.19
C LEU A 213 1.90 24.19 8.06
N PHE A 214 3.09 24.15 8.65
CA PHE A 214 3.92 22.94 8.64
C PHE A 214 3.27 21.78 9.37
N ASN A 215 2.70 22.02 10.56
CA ASN A 215 2.02 20.97 11.31
C ASN A 215 0.78 20.45 10.57
N ASP A 216 0.09 21.30 9.82
CA ASP A 216 -1.07 20.92 9.02
C ASP A 216 -0.64 20.14 7.77
N TRP A 217 0.39 20.63 7.09
CA TRP A 217 0.98 19.96 5.94
C TRP A 217 1.53 18.59 6.29
N ASP A 218 2.30 18.48 7.38
CA ASP A 218 2.89 17.21 7.83
C ASP A 218 1.83 16.16 8.09
N TYR A 219 0.72 16.57 8.72
CA TYR A 219 -0.42 15.70 8.95
C TYR A 219 -1.05 15.24 7.63
N LEU A 220 -1.41 16.18 6.75
CA LEU A 220 -2.08 15.88 5.48
C LEU A 220 -1.20 15.05 4.55
N PHE A 221 0.10 15.33 4.49
CA PHE A 221 1.05 14.57 3.69
C PHE A 221 1.27 13.17 4.28
N SER A 222 1.32 13.03 5.60
CA SER A 222 1.40 11.71 6.23
C SER A 222 0.14 10.88 6.00
N LEU A 223 -1.04 11.53 5.95
CA LEU A 223 -2.29 10.90 5.55
C LEU A 223 -2.24 10.47 4.08
N LEU A 224 -1.75 11.33 3.19
CA LEU A 224 -1.57 11.00 1.76
C LEU A 224 -0.66 9.78 1.59
N LEU A 225 0.46 9.71 2.30
CA LEU A 225 1.36 8.55 2.27
C LEU A 225 0.67 7.28 2.76
N ALA A 226 -0.12 7.35 3.83
CA ALA A 226 -0.85 6.18 4.32
C ALA A 226 -1.95 5.72 3.36
N MET A 227 -2.62 6.67 2.69
CA MET A 227 -3.58 6.36 1.62
C MET A 227 -2.88 5.73 0.42
N TYR A 228 -1.73 6.26 0.02
CA TYR A 228 -0.89 5.71 -1.05
C TYR A 228 -0.48 4.26 -0.75
N ASP A 229 0.09 4.02 0.43
CA ASP A 229 0.59 2.69 0.86
C ASP A 229 -0.55 1.66 1.04
N SER A 230 -1.80 2.11 1.14
CA SER A 230 -2.97 1.24 1.31
C SER A 230 -3.80 1.09 0.03
N ASP A 231 -3.27 1.50 -1.13
CA ASP A 231 -3.96 1.51 -2.43
C ASP A 231 -5.30 2.28 -2.43
N MET A 232 -5.35 3.35 -1.62
CA MET A 232 -6.51 4.23 -1.46
C MET A 232 -6.33 5.59 -2.14
N ALA A 233 -5.29 5.72 -2.98
CA ALA A 233 -4.98 6.91 -3.75
C ALA A 233 -4.45 6.49 -5.13
N ASP A 234 -4.72 7.28 -6.16
CA ASP A 234 -4.12 7.08 -7.48
C ASP A 234 -2.61 7.37 -7.41
N HIS A 235 -1.79 6.32 -7.52
CA HIS A 235 -0.34 6.42 -7.38
C HIS A 235 0.28 7.33 -8.44
N TRP A 236 -0.16 7.22 -9.68
CA TRP A 236 0.36 8.01 -10.79
C TRP A 236 0.03 9.49 -10.62
N GLU A 237 -1.21 9.80 -10.24
CA GLU A 237 -1.64 11.18 -9.97
C GLU A 237 -0.81 11.80 -8.83
N VAL A 238 -0.61 11.06 -7.74
CA VAL A 238 0.13 11.55 -6.56
C VAL A 238 1.59 11.81 -6.89
N ILE A 239 2.26 10.90 -7.60
CA ILE A 239 3.66 11.09 -8.01
C ILE A 239 3.77 12.32 -8.92
N LEU A 240 2.93 12.40 -9.96
CA LEU A 240 2.97 13.51 -10.90
C LEU A 240 2.67 14.85 -10.21
N TRP A 241 1.69 14.86 -9.32
CA TRP A 241 1.33 16.03 -8.51
C TRP A 241 2.52 16.52 -7.69
N LEU A 242 3.19 15.61 -6.96
CA LEU A 242 4.31 15.97 -6.09
C LEU A 242 5.48 16.57 -6.87
N ILE A 243 5.78 16.02 -8.06
CA ILE A 243 6.80 16.58 -8.97
C ILE A 243 6.40 17.97 -9.45
N LYS A 244 5.15 18.16 -9.90
CA LYS A 244 4.65 19.47 -10.34
C LYS A 244 4.68 20.51 -9.22
N VAL A 245 4.41 20.12 -7.98
CA VAL A 245 4.53 21.00 -6.81
C VAL A 245 5.98 21.46 -6.63
N ALA A 246 6.95 20.55 -6.76
CA ALA A 246 8.37 20.90 -6.68
C ALA A 246 8.80 21.89 -7.78
N GLU A 247 8.40 21.64 -9.02
CA GLU A 247 8.64 22.55 -10.16
C GLU A 247 7.99 23.93 -9.94
N THR A 248 6.76 23.96 -9.42
CA THR A 248 6.00 25.20 -9.18
C THR A 248 6.61 26.03 -8.05
N LEU A 249 7.02 25.38 -6.94
CA LEU A 249 7.66 26.06 -5.82
C LEU A 249 9.02 26.66 -6.23
N THR A 250 9.78 25.93 -7.05
CA THR A 250 11.10 26.38 -7.52
C THR A 250 10.99 27.56 -8.50
N SER A 251 10.00 27.55 -9.40
CA SER A 251 9.84 28.60 -10.42
C SER A 251 9.25 29.91 -9.88
N LYS A 252 8.37 29.85 -8.87
CA LYS A 252 7.66 31.02 -8.35
C LYS A 252 8.40 31.77 -7.25
N CYS A 253 9.35 31.12 -6.56
CA CYS A 253 10.05 31.72 -5.43
C CYS A 253 11.55 31.82 -5.71
N ALA A 254 12.09 33.03 -5.59
CA ALA A 254 13.52 33.28 -5.63
C ALA A 254 14.24 32.99 -4.28
N SER A 255 13.51 32.50 -3.27
CA SER A 255 14.05 32.17 -1.95
C SER A 255 14.39 30.68 -1.84
N ASP A 256 15.38 30.34 -1.03
CA ASP A 256 15.80 28.94 -0.81
C ASP A 256 14.84 28.14 0.08
N PHE A 257 13.96 28.83 0.81
CA PHE A 257 13.07 28.23 1.81
C PHE A 257 12.03 27.25 1.20
N PRO A 258 11.29 27.58 0.14
CA PRO A 258 10.34 26.66 -0.50
C PRO A 258 11.01 25.41 -1.06
N LEU A 259 12.24 25.55 -1.56
CA LEU A 259 13.04 24.42 -2.05
C LEU A 259 13.42 23.48 -0.90
N LYS A 260 13.92 24.03 0.21
CA LYS A 260 14.21 23.24 1.42
C LYS A 260 12.97 22.53 1.96
N PHE A 261 11.83 23.22 1.95
CA PHE A 261 10.54 22.65 2.36
C PHE A 261 10.16 21.45 1.48
N ILE A 262 10.12 21.59 0.16
CA ILE A 262 9.66 20.48 -0.71
C ILE A 262 10.64 19.31 -0.73
N LEU A 263 11.95 19.57 -0.64
CA LEU A 263 12.96 18.51 -0.61
C LEU A 263 12.77 17.56 0.58
N HIS A 264 12.35 18.08 1.74
CA HIS A 264 12.01 17.24 2.89
C HIS A 264 10.94 16.20 2.54
N TYR A 265 9.88 16.60 1.83
CA TYR A 265 8.77 15.72 1.45
C TYR A 265 9.12 14.79 0.29
N LEU A 266 9.93 15.24 -0.67
CA LEU A 266 10.43 14.38 -1.75
C LEU A 266 11.28 13.23 -1.18
N ILE A 267 12.18 13.53 -0.25
CA ILE A 267 12.97 12.49 0.44
C ILE A 267 12.06 11.56 1.26
N LYS A 268 11.05 12.11 1.95
CA LYS A 268 10.08 11.31 2.72
C LYS A 268 9.24 10.38 1.83
N PHE A 269 8.89 10.81 0.61
CA PHE A 269 8.20 9.98 -0.38
C PHE A 269 9.09 8.83 -0.88
N GLY A 270 10.36 9.15 -1.16
CA GLY A 270 11.46 8.20 -1.29
C GLY A 270 11.21 7.12 -2.34
N ARG A 271 11.25 5.85 -1.91
CA ARG A 271 11.18 4.67 -2.81
C ARG A 271 9.94 4.60 -3.70
N ARG A 272 8.83 5.24 -3.32
CA ARG A 272 7.58 5.22 -4.09
C ARG A 272 7.74 5.81 -5.49
N PHE A 273 8.74 6.68 -5.71
CA PHE A 273 9.05 7.17 -7.05
C PHE A 273 9.45 6.07 -8.04
N THR A 274 9.98 4.93 -7.58
CA THR A 274 10.44 3.85 -8.47
C THR A 274 9.30 3.08 -9.13
N GLU A 275 8.04 3.35 -8.74
CA GLU A 275 6.86 2.72 -9.33
C GLU A 275 6.57 3.21 -10.75
N SER A 276 7.14 4.36 -11.17
CA SER A 276 7.00 4.86 -12.55
C SER A 276 8.32 5.41 -13.08
N GLU A 277 8.88 4.71 -14.08
CA GLU A 277 10.12 5.11 -14.76
C GLU A 277 9.99 6.48 -15.47
N LEU A 278 8.83 6.75 -16.06
CA LEU A 278 8.58 8.01 -16.77
C LEU A 278 8.57 9.21 -15.80
N LEU A 279 7.93 9.05 -14.64
CA LEU A 279 7.82 10.13 -13.66
C LEU A 279 9.11 10.31 -12.87
N ILE A 280 9.82 9.22 -12.51
CA ILE A 280 11.12 9.34 -11.84
C ILE A 280 12.17 10.00 -12.75
N ARG A 281 12.09 9.80 -14.08
CA ARG A 281 12.90 10.55 -15.05
C ARG A 281 12.61 12.05 -15.01
N ARG A 282 11.34 12.44 -14.95
CA ARG A 282 10.95 13.85 -14.81
C ARG A 282 11.48 14.45 -13.51
N LEU A 283 11.37 13.72 -12.40
CA LEU A 283 11.94 14.13 -11.12
C LEU A 283 13.47 14.28 -11.21
N LEU A 284 14.16 13.32 -11.83
CA LEU A 284 15.61 13.36 -12.02
C LEU A 284 16.03 14.60 -12.79
N TYR A 285 15.35 14.90 -13.90
CA TYR A 285 15.59 16.11 -14.69
C TYR A 285 15.44 17.38 -13.85
N TRP A 286 14.37 17.47 -13.04
CA TRP A 286 14.17 18.60 -12.12
C TRP A 286 15.28 18.66 -11.06
N CYS A 287 15.69 17.53 -10.47
CA CYS A 287 16.77 17.48 -9.49
C CYS A 287 18.10 17.94 -10.09
N CYS A 288 18.47 17.47 -11.29
CA CYS A 288 19.73 17.82 -11.95
C CYS A 288 19.79 19.30 -12.33
N THR A 289 18.72 19.84 -12.92
CA THR A 289 18.67 21.26 -13.32
C THR A 289 18.66 22.18 -12.10
N THR A 290 17.86 21.86 -11.07
CA THR A 290 17.82 22.64 -9.82
C THR A 290 19.17 22.58 -9.08
N PHE A 291 19.82 21.42 -9.08
CA PHE A 291 21.15 21.28 -8.48
C PHE A 291 22.19 22.14 -9.22
N ALA A 292 22.17 22.13 -10.55
CA ALA A 292 23.03 22.97 -11.37
C ALA A 292 22.79 24.48 -11.11
N ASP A 293 21.53 24.90 -10.96
CA ASP A 293 21.19 26.28 -10.65
C ASP A 293 21.68 26.71 -9.25
N VAL A 294 21.57 25.84 -8.25
CA VAL A 294 22.09 26.10 -6.89
C VAL A 294 23.62 26.19 -6.88
N VAL A 295 24.30 25.27 -7.60
CA VAL A 295 25.76 25.32 -7.78
C VAL A 295 26.17 26.61 -8.48
N PHE A 296 25.45 26.99 -9.53
CA PHE A 296 25.69 28.22 -10.27
C PHE A 296 25.50 29.46 -9.40
N ALA A 297 24.43 29.53 -8.62
CA ALA A 297 24.16 30.66 -7.71
C ALA A 297 25.29 30.87 -6.70
N CYS A 298 25.96 29.79 -6.28
CA CYS A 298 27.06 29.85 -5.31
C CYS A 298 28.43 30.13 -5.95
N THR A 299 28.67 29.68 -7.18
CA THR A 299 29.99 29.76 -7.86
C THR A 299 30.08 30.89 -8.90
N GLY A 300 28.95 31.44 -9.36
CA GLY A 300 28.89 32.54 -10.31
C GLY A 300 29.32 32.20 -11.75
N SER A 301 29.59 30.92 -12.06
CA SER A 301 30.12 30.48 -13.36
C SER A 301 29.11 29.67 -14.17
N LYS A 302 28.45 30.27 -15.17
CA LYS A 302 27.61 29.52 -16.13
C LYS A 302 28.57 28.92 -17.15
N TYR A 303 28.83 27.62 -17.05
CA TYR A 303 29.65 26.88 -18.01
C TYR A 303 31.07 27.43 -18.15
N ALA A 304 31.85 27.42 -17.07
CA ALA A 304 33.28 27.24 -17.27
C ALA A 304 33.51 25.75 -17.57
N SER A 305 33.66 25.42 -18.84
CA SER A 305 34.55 24.33 -19.26
C SER A 305 36.00 24.67 -18.89
N SER A 306 36.24 24.99 -17.61
CA SER A 306 37.59 25.06 -17.11
C SER A 306 38.05 23.62 -17.00
N VAL A 307 39.16 23.33 -17.66
CA VAL A 307 39.97 22.15 -17.44
C VAL A 307 40.54 22.26 -16.01
N GLY A 308 39.65 22.17 -15.03
CA GLY A 308 39.96 22.15 -13.62
C GLY A 308 40.28 20.71 -13.24
N THR A 309 41.44 20.47 -12.66
CA THR A 309 41.79 19.19 -12.03
C THR A 309 40.63 18.75 -11.12
N LEU A 310 40.28 17.45 -11.07
CA LEU A 310 39.24 16.87 -10.17
C LEU A 310 39.25 17.46 -8.74
N GLN A 311 40.44 17.83 -8.25
CA GLN A 311 40.66 18.47 -6.96
C GLN A 311 39.99 19.86 -6.80
N SER A 312 39.94 20.68 -7.86
CA SER A 312 39.29 21.99 -7.85
C SER A 312 37.77 21.86 -7.77
N ILE A 313 37.22 20.89 -8.50
CA ILE A 313 35.79 20.56 -8.53
C ILE A 313 35.32 20.03 -7.16
N LEU A 314 36.12 19.13 -6.56
CA LEU A 314 35.85 18.64 -5.21
C LEU A 314 35.91 19.76 -4.17
N ASN A 315 36.77 20.76 -4.35
CA ASN A 315 36.82 21.93 -3.49
C ASN A 315 35.59 22.83 -3.67
N GLU A 316 35.09 23.03 -4.89
CA GLU A 316 33.84 23.78 -5.14
C GLU A 316 32.62 23.11 -4.49
N TYR A 317 32.48 21.79 -4.59
CA TYR A 317 31.42 21.06 -3.89
C TYR A 317 31.58 21.09 -2.38
N LYS A 318 32.82 21.06 -1.89
CA LYS A 318 33.13 21.18 -0.46
C LYS A 318 32.73 22.56 0.06
N ASP A 319 33.00 23.62 -0.69
CA ASP A 319 32.62 24.98 -0.33
C ASP A 319 31.09 25.15 -0.34
N LEU A 320 30.39 24.58 -1.34
CA LEU A 320 28.92 24.53 -1.36
C LEU A 320 28.34 23.81 -0.13
N CYS A 321 28.97 22.72 0.29
CA CYS A 321 28.59 21.96 1.48
C CYS A 321 28.98 22.65 2.80
N THR A 322 29.76 23.73 2.77
CA THR A 322 30.09 24.53 3.97
C THR A 322 29.14 25.71 4.19
N CYS A 323 28.40 26.13 3.16
CA CYS A 323 27.42 27.21 3.28
C CYS A 323 26.20 26.74 4.08
N PRO A 324 25.88 27.33 5.25
CA PRO A 324 24.79 26.85 6.11
C PRO A 324 23.40 26.97 5.47
N LEU A 325 23.24 27.83 4.46
CA LEU A 325 21.99 28.01 3.71
C LEU A 325 21.81 26.91 2.65
N HIS A 326 22.86 26.61 1.88
CA HIS A 326 22.78 25.72 0.73
C HIS A 326 23.17 24.26 1.03
N GLN A 327 23.88 24.00 2.14
CA GLN A 327 24.35 22.66 2.52
C GLN A 327 23.19 21.65 2.55
N SER A 328 22.07 21.98 3.22
CA SER A 328 20.93 21.05 3.32
C SER A 328 20.27 20.80 1.97
N ILE A 329 20.23 21.81 1.09
CA ILE A 329 19.60 21.72 -0.23
C ILE A 329 20.46 20.89 -1.17
N SER A 330 21.75 21.20 -1.25
CA SER A 330 22.75 20.49 -2.06
C SER A 330 22.84 19.02 -1.66
N MET A 331 22.91 18.72 -0.36
CA MET A 331 22.92 17.34 0.15
C MET A 331 21.63 16.58 -0.17
N SER A 332 20.47 17.24 -0.03
CA SER A 332 19.17 16.63 -0.31
C SER A 332 19.00 16.31 -1.81
N LEU A 333 19.34 17.24 -2.68
CA LEU A 333 19.31 17.05 -4.14
C LEU A 333 20.29 15.97 -4.58
N SER A 334 21.52 15.99 -4.07
CA SER A 334 22.53 14.97 -4.38
C SER A 334 22.06 13.58 -3.92
N SER A 335 21.48 13.48 -2.72
CA SER A 335 20.93 12.24 -2.21
C SER A 335 19.77 11.71 -3.07
N LEU A 336 18.89 12.59 -3.55
CA LEU A 336 17.81 12.21 -4.46
C LEU A 336 18.34 11.75 -5.82
N ILE A 337 19.31 12.47 -6.42
CA ILE A 337 19.92 12.07 -7.69
C ILE A 337 20.58 10.70 -7.55
N ILE A 338 21.39 10.50 -6.52
CA ILE A 338 22.08 9.23 -6.23
C ILE A 338 21.05 8.12 -6.00
N PHE A 339 20.01 8.38 -5.21
CA PHE A 339 18.93 7.42 -4.97
C PHE A 339 18.24 7.00 -6.29
N ILE A 340 17.89 7.96 -7.15
CA ILE A 340 17.21 7.68 -8.42
C ILE A 340 18.11 6.88 -9.35
N VAL A 341 19.38 7.29 -9.53
CA VAL A 341 20.34 6.64 -10.41
C VAL A 341 20.62 5.19 -9.97
N LEU A 342 20.74 4.95 -8.67
CA LEU A 342 20.96 3.61 -8.14
C LEU A 342 19.71 2.71 -8.19
N SER A 343 18.51 3.28 -8.03
CA SER A 343 17.27 2.50 -8.02
C SER A 343 16.70 2.26 -9.42
N CYS A 344 16.83 3.23 -10.33
CA CYS A 344 16.30 3.22 -11.68
C CYS A 344 17.28 3.90 -12.64
N PRO A 345 18.39 3.24 -13.02
CA PRO A 345 19.41 3.82 -13.89
C PRO A 345 18.91 4.08 -15.32
N SER A 346 17.89 3.36 -15.78
CA SER A 346 17.30 3.53 -17.10
C SER A 346 16.64 4.91 -17.28
N ALA A 347 16.12 5.51 -16.20
CA ALA A 347 15.59 6.86 -16.21
C ALA A 347 16.63 7.92 -16.59
N ALA A 348 17.92 7.63 -16.40
CA ALA A 348 19.04 8.51 -16.73
C ALA A 348 19.62 8.31 -18.14
N VAL A 349 19.19 7.27 -18.87
CA VAL A 349 19.73 6.95 -20.21
C VAL A 349 19.34 8.05 -21.21
N TRP A 350 20.25 8.38 -22.12
CA TRP A 350 20.00 9.37 -23.17
C TRP A 350 18.86 8.94 -24.09
N ASN A 351 18.02 9.90 -24.50
CA ASN A 351 16.86 9.63 -25.34
C ASN A 351 16.73 10.66 -26.50
N PRO A 352 16.58 10.20 -27.77
CA PRO A 352 16.57 11.03 -28.98
C PRO A 352 15.25 11.77 -29.28
N ILE A 353 14.27 11.83 -28.36
CA ILE A 353 12.94 12.42 -28.65
C ILE A 353 13.06 13.86 -29.23
N PRO A 354 12.39 14.15 -30.37
CA PRO A 354 12.53 15.42 -31.09
C PRO A 354 11.93 16.62 -30.33
N PHE A 355 12.42 17.80 -30.71
CA PHE A 355 12.46 19.06 -29.95
C PHE A 355 11.12 19.80 -29.73
N ASP A 356 9.98 19.32 -30.24
CA ASP A 356 8.72 20.07 -30.30
C ASP A 356 7.62 19.60 -29.34
N THR A 357 7.98 19.03 -28.18
CA THR A 357 7.00 18.68 -27.14
C THR A 357 7.23 19.45 -25.85
N ASP A 358 6.16 19.72 -25.09
CA ASP A 358 6.20 20.31 -23.73
C ASP A 358 6.96 19.43 -22.70
N TYR A 359 7.68 18.40 -23.16
CA TYR A 359 8.31 17.37 -22.36
C TYR A 359 9.83 17.39 -22.48
N ALA A 360 10.44 18.56 -22.22
CA ALA A 360 11.90 18.74 -22.25
C ALA A 360 12.66 17.70 -21.41
N TYR A 361 12.06 17.20 -20.33
CA TYR A 361 12.61 16.18 -19.44
C TYR A 361 12.76 14.78 -20.08
N PHE A 362 12.12 14.52 -21.23
CA PHE A 362 12.34 13.28 -21.97
C PHE A 362 13.57 13.35 -22.88
N LYS A 363 14.11 14.52 -23.16
CA LYS A 363 15.17 14.69 -24.14
C LYS A 363 16.57 14.61 -23.51
N GLY A 364 17.50 13.97 -24.24
CA GLY A 364 18.90 13.86 -23.79
C GLY A 364 19.05 12.95 -22.58
N SER A 365 20.15 13.07 -21.83
CA SER A 365 20.23 12.50 -20.49
C SER A 365 19.93 13.59 -19.46
N PRO A 366 19.08 13.34 -18.45
CA PRO A 366 18.92 14.24 -17.31
C PRO A 366 20.26 14.57 -16.60
N LEU A 367 21.25 13.67 -16.69
CA LEU A 367 22.56 13.84 -16.07
C LEU A 367 23.43 14.88 -16.78
N ASP A 368 23.14 15.19 -18.06
CA ASP A 368 23.87 16.19 -18.85
C ASP A 368 23.77 17.60 -18.25
N HIS A 369 22.78 17.83 -17.39
CA HIS A 369 22.59 19.10 -16.69
C HIS A 369 23.49 19.26 -15.45
N ILE A 370 24.03 18.17 -14.91
CA ILE A 370 24.90 18.27 -13.72
C ILE A 370 26.25 18.84 -14.16
N PRO A 371 26.82 19.82 -13.43
CA PRO A 371 28.08 20.44 -13.83
C PRO A 371 29.28 19.48 -13.92
N HIS A 372 29.24 18.36 -13.19
CA HIS A 372 30.34 17.40 -13.05
C HIS A 372 29.81 15.96 -12.94
N SER A 373 30.72 14.97 -12.99
CA SER A 373 30.41 13.53 -12.89
C SER A 373 29.61 13.16 -11.63
N LEU A 374 28.76 12.14 -11.76
CA LEU A 374 27.91 11.60 -10.68
C LEU A 374 28.72 11.21 -9.45
N VAL A 375 29.92 10.64 -9.63
CA VAL A 375 30.78 10.18 -8.53
C VAL A 375 31.28 11.35 -7.67
N ALA A 376 31.30 12.59 -8.21
CA ALA A 376 31.73 13.78 -7.49
C ALA A 376 30.64 14.41 -6.61
N LEU A 377 29.39 13.92 -6.68
CA LEU A 377 28.29 14.49 -5.92
C LEU A 377 28.52 14.43 -4.39
N PRO A 378 28.02 15.44 -3.66
CA PRO A 378 27.96 15.42 -2.20
C PRO A 378 27.28 14.16 -1.66
N LEU A 379 27.97 13.49 -0.74
CA LEU A 379 27.49 12.28 -0.06
C LEU A 379 27.61 12.47 1.46
N PRO A 380 26.68 11.92 2.25
CA PRO A 380 26.82 11.92 3.71
C PRO A 380 28.09 11.15 4.10
N LEU A 381 28.80 11.67 5.10
CA LEU A 381 30.02 11.04 5.60
C LEU A 381 29.68 9.75 6.33
N GLY A 382 30.30 8.64 5.94
CA GLY A 382 30.11 7.32 6.54
C GLY A 382 30.97 6.25 5.87
N GLU A 383 31.11 5.09 6.51
CA GLU A 383 31.89 3.95 5.97
C GLU A 383 31.36 3.49 4.60
N GLU A 384 30.03 3.52 4.44
CA GLU A 384 29.31 3.18 3.21
C GLU A 384 29.59 4.14 2.03
N SER A 385 30.15 5.33 2.28
CA SER A 385 30.39 6.32 1.23
C SER A 385 31.35 5.80 0.15
N THR A 386 32.31 4.94 0.52
CA THR A 386 33.25 4.34 -0.41
C THR A 386 32.58 3.29 -1.31
N SER A 387 31.77 2.41 -0.70
CA SER A 387 30.95 1.42 -1.40
C SER A 387 29.96 2.07 -2.36
N ILE A 388 29.29 3.14 -1.92
CA ILE A 388 28.33 3.89 -2.76
C ILE A 388 29.04 4.56 -3.93
N ARG A 389 30.21 5.18 -3.72
CA ARG A 389 30.99 5.78 -4.83
C ARG A 389 31.44 4.75 -5.85
N LYS A 390 31.82 3.54 -5.42
CA LYS A 390 32.15 2.44 -6.33
C LYS A 390 30.93 2.03 -7.17
N CYS A 391 29.79 1.81 -6.52
CA CYS A 391 28.53 1.47 -7.19
C CYS A 391 28.10 2.56 -8.19
N LEU A 392 28.24 3.84 -7.80
CA LEU A 392 27.96 4.97 -8.68
C LEU A 392 28.85 4.98 -9.93
N SER A 393 30.14 4.67 -9.80
CA SER A 393 31.06 4.59 -10.93
C SER A 393 30.65 3.49 -11.92
N GLU A 394 30.29 2.30 -11.40
CA GLU A 394 29.83 1.18 -12.23
C GLU A 394 28.52 1.53 -12.96
N VAL A 395 27.56 2.14 -12.26
CA VAL A 395 26.27 2.55 -12.84
C VAL A 395 26.43 3.70 -13.85
N GLU A 396 27.32 4.67 -13.59
CA GLU A 396 27.62 5.76 -14.52
C GLU A 396 28.21 5.23 -15.83
N GLU A 397 29.16 4.29 -15.78
CA GLU A 397 29.71 3.61 -16.96
C GLU A 397 28.64 2.86 -17.76
N ASP A 398 27.74 2.15 -17.08
CA ASP A 398 26.62 1.44 -17.70
C ASP A 398 25.63 2.40 -18.38
N ILE A 399 25.30 3.54 -17.75
CA ILE A 399 24.43 4.56 -18.32
C ILE A 399 25.07 5.17 -19.56
N ILE A 400 26.37 5.52 -19.51
CA ILE A 400 27.11 6.07 -20.66
C ILE A 400 27.12 5.07 -21.80
N ARG A 401 27.45 3.81 -21.53
CA ARG A 401 27.44 2.73 -22.53
C ARG A 401 26.06 2.60 -23.16
N ARG A 402 24.99 2.50 -22.36
CA ARG A 402 23.61 2.41 -22.87
C ARG A 402 23.20 3.63 -23.69
N SER A 403 23.65 4.82 -23.30
CA SER A 403 23.35 6.07 -24.00
C SER A 403 24.02 6.11 -25.38
N GLN A 404 25.30 5.77 -25.47
CA GLN A 404 26.04 5.67 -26.75
C GLN A 404 25.39 4.67 -27.72
N LEU A 405 24.88 3.57 -27.17
CA LEU A 405 24.17 2.55 -27.92
C LEU A 405 22.85 3.07 -28.51
N VAL A 406 22.07 3.82 -27.72
CA VAL A 406 20.85 4.50 -28.21
C VAL A 406 21.20 5.54 -29.27
N GLU A 407 22.24 6.36 -29.05
CA GLU A 407 22.73 7.33 -30.05
C GLU A 407 23.18 6.66 -31.35
N SER A 408 23.79 5.48 -31.27
CA SER A 408 24.21 4.68 -32.42
C SER A 408 23.05 4.01 -33.17
N GLY A 409 21.80 4.22 -32.74
CA GLY A 409 20.59 3.71 -33.40
C GLY A 409 20.18 2.31 -32.95
N TRP A 410 20.62 1.85 -31.76
CA TRP A 410 20.11 0.60 -31.21
C TRP A 410 18.59 0.74 -30.97
N LEU A 411 17.82 0.03 -31.82
CA LEU A 411 16.35 0.06 -32.03
C LEU A 411 15.78 1.10 -33.01
N ILE A 412 16.48 1.38 -34.11
CA ILE A 412 15.83 1.92 -35.34
C ILE A 412 16.10 1.00 -36.54
N GLU A 413 15.77 -0.29 -36.43
CA GLU A 413 15.42 -1.08 -37.62
C GLU A 413 13.92 -1.38 -37.56
N PRO A 414 13.09 -0.74 -38.40
CA PRO A 414 11.73 -1.20 -38.59
C PRO A 414 11.82 -2.58 -39.24
N CYS A 415 11.27 -3.60 -38.58
CA CYS A 415 11.17 -4.96 -39.11
C CYS A 415 10.44 -4.93 -40.46
N SER A 416 11.23 -4.84 -41.53
CA SER A 416 10.78 -4.72 -42.90
C SER A 416 11.49 -5.79 -43.72
N GLY A 417 11.00 -7.03 -43.62
CA GLY A 417 11.11 -8.03 -44.68
C GLY A 417 12.37 -8.91 -44.74
N ASN A 418 12.14 -10.22 -44.64
CA ASN A 418 12.94 -11.35 -45.17
C ASN A 418 14.32 -11.55 -44.53
N ASN A 419 14.57 -12.57 -43.69
CA ASN A 419 14.43 -14.00 -43.98
C ASN A 419 14.59 -14.79 -42.67
N GLY A 420 13.97 -15.97 -42.61
CA GLY A 420 13.78 -16.73 -41.39
C GLY A 420 15.06 -17.15 -40.68
N GLU A 421 15.21 -16.68 -39.45
CA GLU A 421 15.80 -17.42 -38.33
C GLU A 421 15.15 -16.88 -37.05
N ASN A 422 14.52 -17.78 -36.30
CA ASN A 422 13.84 -17.46 -35.04
C ASN A 422 14.87 -17.05 -33.98
N VAL A 423 15.16 -15.76 -33.88
CA VAL A 423 15.70 -15.16 -32.66
C VAL A 423 14.57 -14.36 -32.04
N SER A 424 14.04 -14.87 -30.94
CA SER A 424 13.00 -14.22 -30.13
C SER A 424 13.50 -12.84 -29.67
N PRO A 425 12.89 -11.73 -30.11
CA PRO A 425 13.18 -10.42 -29.54
C PRO A 425 12.49 -10.35 -28.18
N SER A 426 13.28 -10.25 -27.12
CA SER A 426 12.81 -9.79 -25.81
C SER A 426 12.37 -8.33 -25.94
N PHE A 427 11.12 -8.13 -26.34
CA PHE A 427 10.40 -6.87 -26.19
C PHE A 427 10.35 -6.54 -24.71
N ILE A 428 11.15 -5.55 -24.28
CA ILE A 428 10.83 -4.77 -23.09
C ILE A 428 10.11 -3.55 -23.63
N LEU A 429 8.79 -3.71 -23.76
CA LEU A 429 7.88 -2.58 -23.92
C LEU A 429 7.96 -1.74 -22.64
N ILE A 430 8.01 -0.43 -22.86
CA ILE A 430 7.67 0.58 -21.87
C ILE A 430 6.19 0.36 -21.53
N GLU A 431 5.92 -0.30 -20.41
CA GLU A 431 4.67 -0.22 -19.65
C GLU A 431 4.99 0.27 -18.23
#